data_AF-A0A967AFR6-F1
#
_entry.id   AF-A0A967AFR6-F1
#
_cell.length_a   1.000
_cell.length_b   1.000
_cell.length_c   1.000
_cell.angle_alpha   90.00
_cell.angle_beta   90.00
_cell.angle_gamma   90.00
#
_symmetry.space_group_name_H-M   'P 1'
#
loop_
_entity.id
_entity.type
_entity.pdbx_description
1 polymer ?
#
loop_
_entity_poly.entity_id
_entity_poly.type
_entity_poly.pdbx_seq_one_letter_code
_entity_poly.pdbx_strand_id
1 'polypeptide(L)'
;NMERMFHHALNFNQPIGAWDVSSVTNMRLMFENSGFNQPLENWDVSNVSNMERMFHISQFNQPIANWNVSSVNNMSNMFSSSNFNQPIENWDVSNVTNMSQLFQGSPFNQDISSWTFHPDVVFNSPQDWAFFITTQNYNSNYYDALLQSFSDQNLTNKNFRVQGLSYCNTSARNDLINNKGWTINGDAIIPSSITPPGNITIIANQGTCEAIDVELGNPV
;
A
#
# COMPACT_ATOMS: atom_id res chain seq x y z
N ASN A 1 21.27 -15.16 -6.67
CA ASN A 1 21.02 -14.55 -5.35
C ASN A 1 21.69 -13.19 -5.34
N MET A 2 20.99 -12.12 -4.97
CA MET A 2 21.51 -10.75 -4.82
C MET A 2 21.28 -10.17 -3.41
N GLU A 3 20.98 -11.05 -2.45
CA GLU A 3 20.78 -10.69 -1.05
C GLU A 3 21.93 -9.83 -0.52
N ARG A 4 21.58 -8.69 0.11
CA ARG A 4 22.49 -7.74 0.76
C ARG A 4 23.57 -7.10 -0.12
N MET A 5 23.48 -7.19 -1.45
CA MET A 5 24.56 -6.74 -2.35
C MET A 5 25.00 -5.28 -2.15
N PHE A 6 24.05 -4.37 -1.86
CA PHE A 6 24.28 -2.94 -1.60
C PHE A 6 23.75 -2.50 -0.23
N HIS A 7 23.65 -3.42 0.71
CA HIS A 7 23.21 -3.18 2.08
C HIS A 7 24.14 -2.17 2.79
N HIS A 8 23.59 -1.07 3.30
CA HIS A 8 24.32 0.09 3.85
C HIS A 8 25.30 0.77 2.89
N ALA A 9 25.13 0.61 1.58
CA ALA A 9 25.97 1.31 0.59
C ALA A 9 25.49 2.76 0.41
N LEU A 10 25.72 3.60 1.42
CA LEU A 10 25.23 4.99 1.50
C LEU A 10 25.71 5.89 0.34
N ASN A 11 26.87 5.58 -0.24
CA ASN A 11 27.46 6.35 -1.35
C ASN A 11 27.25 5.69 -2.72
N PHE A 12 26.60 4.52 -2.78
CA PHE A 12 26.40 3.80 -4.03
C PHE A 12 25.17 4.34 -4.77
N ASN A 13 25.39 4.93 -5.94
CA ASN A 13 24.33 5.43 -6.83
C ASN A 13 24.75 5.31 -8.30
N GLN A 14 25.35 4.17 -8.66
CA GLN A 14 25.86 3.91 -10.01
C GLN A 14 24.81 3.23 -10.88
N PRO A 15 24.80 3.44 -12.21
CA PRO A 15 23.81 2.83 -13.09
C PRO A 15 24.01 1.31 -13.18
N ILE A 16 22.99 0.57 -12.75
CA ILE A 16 22.94 -0.91 -12.82
C ILE A 16 21.67 -1.42 -13.53
N GLY A 17 20.89 -0.52 -14.13
CA GLY A 17 19.64 -0.88 -14.82
C GLY A 17 19.82 -1.81 -16.02
N ALA A 18 21.07 -1.96 -16.53
CA ALA A 18 21.41 -2.87 -17.62
C ALA A 18 21.84 -4.27 -17.16
N TRP A 19 21.81 -4.56 -15.86
CA TRP A 19 22.15 -5.89 -15.35
C TRP A 19 21.06 -6.90 -15.70
N ASP A 20 21.49 -8.07 -16.18
CA ASP A 20 20.61 -9.23 -16.29
C ASP A 20 20.40 -9.84 -14.90
N VAL A 21 19.18 -9.68 -14.38
CA VAL A 21 18.73 -10.22 -13.09
C VAL A 21 17.68 -11.31 -13.24
N SER A 22 17.43 -11.79 -14.47
CA SER A 22 16.35 -12.74 -14.80
C SER A 22 16.44 -14.06 -14.03
N SER A 23 17.64 -14.49 -13.65
CA SER A 23 17.88 -15.73 -12.89
C SER A 23 17.90 -15.54 -11.36
N VAL A 24 17.66 -14.32 -10.88
CA VAL A 24 17.71 -14.01 -9.44
C VAL A 24 16.41 -14.42 -8.77
N THR A 25 16.53 -15.19 -7.69
CA THR A 25 15.37 -15.65 -6.90
C THR A 25 15.21 -14.96 -5.55
N ASN A 26 16.25 -14.24 -5.09
CA ASN A 26 16.28 -13.60 -3.77
C ASN A 26 17.01 -12.25 -3.87
N MET A 27 16.32 -11.17 -3.51
CA MET A 27 16.80 -9.78 -3.48
C MET A 27 16.67 -9.16 -2.08
N ARG A 28 16.52 -10.00 -1.05
CA ARG A 28 16.37 -9.58 0.34
C ARG A 28 17.47 -8.61 0.76
N LEU A 29 17.08 -7.48 1.37
CA LEU A 29 17.98 -6.44 1.89
C LEU A 29 18.93 -5.82 0.85
N MET A 30 18.71 -6.01 -0.46
CA MET A 30 19.69 -5.64 -1.49
C MET A 30 20.08 -4.16 -1.43
N PHE A 31 19.14 -3.25 -1.20
CA PHE A 31 19.35 -1.79 -1.10
C PHE A 31 18.90 -1.22 0.27
N GLU A 32 18.83 -2.04 1.31
CA GLU A 32 18.51 -1.54 2.66
C GLU A 32 19.55 -0.49 3.08
N ASN A 33 19.06 0.68 3.49
CA ASN A 33 19.84 1.84 3.87
C ASN A 33 20.94 2.19 2.84
N SER A 34 20.59 2.13 1.55
CA SER A 34 21.46 2.51 0.43
C SER A 34 21.15 3.92 -0.07
N GLY A 35 22.17 4.60 -0.58
CA GLY A 35 22.02 5.86 -1.33
C GLY A 35 21.57 5.68 -2.79
N PHE A 36 21.23 4.46 -3.18
CA PHE A 36 20.88 4.11 -4.54
C PHE A 36 19.52 4.69 -4.97
N ASN A 37 19.51 5.38 -6.11
CA ASN A 37 18.30 5.95 -6.72
C ASN A 37 18.45 6.04 -8.25
N GLN A 38 18.93 4.98 -8.91
CA GLN A 38 19.01 4.88 -10.38
C GLN A 38 17.85 4.03 -10.94
N PRO A 39 17.45 4.23 -12.21
CA PRO A 39 16.38 3.46 -12.83
C PRO A 39 16.63 1.94 -12.83
N LEU A 40 15.59 1.17 -12.49
CA LEU A 40 15.57 -0.29 -12.51
C LEU A 40 14.41 -0.86 -13.35
N GLU A 41 13.74 -0.03 -14.14
CA GLU A 41 12.51 -0.37 -14.89
C GLU A 41 12.68 -1.58 -15.83
N ASN A 42 13.90 -1.84 -16.30
CA ASN A 42 14.22 -2.92 -17.26
C ASN A 42 14.64 -4.23 -16.58
N TRP A 43 14.65 -4.29 -15.25
CA TRP A 43 14.96 -5.52 -14.54
C TRP A 43 13.84 -6.55 -14.68
N ASP A 44 14.20 -7.74 -15.14
CA ASP A 44 13.31 -8.91 -15.10
C ASP A 44 13.37 -9.55 -13.70
N VAL A 45 12.39 -9.22 -12.86
CA VAL A 45 12.26 -9.76 -11.50
C VAL A 45 11.27 -10.93 -11.41
N SER A 46 10.83 -11.50 -12.54
CA SER A 46 9.75 -12.50 -12.57
C SER A 46 10.07 -13.80 -11.81
N ASN A 47 11.35 -14.08 -11.55
CA ASN A 47 11.80 -15.26 -10.80
C ASN A 47 12.10 -14.96 -9.32
N VAL A 48 12.01 -13.69 -8.89
CA VAL A 48 12.28 -13.29 -7.50
C VAL A 48 11.12 -13.73 -6.62
N SER A 49 11.43 -14.49 -5.56
CA SER A 49 10.44 -14.94 -4.58
C SER A 49 10.51 -14.18 -3.25
N ASN A 50 11.64 -13.53 -2.95
CA ASN A 50 11.85 -12.79 -1.70
C ASN A 50 12.43 -11.40 -1.96
N MET A 51 11.67 -10.36 -1.57
CA MET A 51 12.03 -8.94 -1.61
C MET A 51 11.99 -8.28 -0.23
N GLU A 52 12.04 -9.07 0.85
CA GLU A 52 12.07 -8.57 2.23
C GLU A 52 13.13 -7.47 2.38
N ARG A 53 12.69 -6.30 2.87
CA ARG A 53 13.52 -5.13 3.17
C ARG A 53 14.38 -4.63 2.00
N MET A 54 14.07 -4.98 0.75
CA MET A 54 14.91 -4.64 -0.41
C MET A 54 15.22 -3.13 -0.48
N PHE A 55 14.26 -2.25 -0.16
CA PHE A 55 14.43 -0.80 -0.14
C PHE A 55 14.14 -0.18 1.24
N HIS A 56 14.31 -0.93 2.33
CA HIS A 56 14.10 -0.39 3.68
C HIS A 56 15.09 0.76 3.97
N ILE A 57 14.62 1.92 4.44
CA ILE A 57 15.45 3.13 4.68
C ILE A 57 16.19 3.59 3.40
N SER A 58 15.72 3.20 2.21
CA SER A 58 16.37 3.54 0.94
C SER A 58 15.96 4.92 0.43
N GLN A 59 16.87 5.58 -0.31
CA GLN A 59 16.57 6.79 -1.08
C GLN A 59 15.83 6.50 -2.40
N PHE A 60 15.62 5.23 -2.74
CA PHE A 60 15.01 4.80 -3.99
C PHE A 60 13.58 5.33 -4.18
N ASN A 61 13.33 5.99 -5.30
CA ASN A 61 12.01 6.47 -5.71
C ASN A 61 11.89 6.51 -7.25
N GLN A 62 12.30 5.43 -7.92
CA GLN A 62 12.23 5.29 -9.38
C GLN A 62 11.03 4.42 -9.79
N PRO A 63 10.48 4.60 -11.01
CA PRO A 63 9.36 3.81 -11.48
C PRO A 63 9.72 2.32 -11.59
N ILE A 64 8.86 1.48 -11.04
CA ILE A 64 8.96 0.01 -11.04
C ILE A 64 7.59 -0.65 -11.33
N ALA A 65 6.63 0.11 -11.88
CA ALA A 65 5.29 -0.39 -12.19
C ALA A 65 5.32 -1.59 -13.16
N ASN A 66 6.35 -1.69 -14.00
CA ASN A 66 6.52 -2.76 -14.99
C ASN A 66 7.11 -4.06 -14.42
N TRP A 67 7.52 -4.07 -13.14
CA TRP A 67 8.06 -5.28 -12.52
C TRP A 67 7.00 -6.36 -12.42
N ASN A 68 7.30 -7.56 -12.93
CA ASN A 68 6.48 -8.73 -12.68
C ASN A 68 6.82 -9.31 -11.29
N VAL A 69 5.99 -8.98 -10.29
CA VAL A 69 6.16 -9.44 -8.91
C VAL A 69 5.30 -10.68 -8.57
N SER A 70 4.70 -11.33 -9.58
CA SER A 70 3.75 -12.44 -9.36
C SER A 70 4.39 -13.64 -8.65
N SER A 71 5.71 -13.80 -8.69
CA SER A 71 6.42 -14.90 -8.01
C SER A 71 6.82 -14.59 -6.56
N VAL A 72 6.66 -13.34 -6.12
CA VAL A 72 7.08 -12.88 -4.81
C VAL A 72 6.12 -13.41 -3.75
N ASN A 73 6.65 -14.02 -2.70
CA ASN A 73 5.86 -14.45 -1.53
C ASN A 73 6.07 -13.58 -0.29
N ASN A 74 7.20 -12.85 -0.21
CA ASN A 74 7.56 -12.02 0.93
C ASN A 74 8.05 -10.63 0.48
N MET A 75 7.33 -9.59 0.92
CA MET A 75 7.64 -8.18 0.72
C MET A 75 7.72 -7.41 2.05
N SER A 76 7.90 -8.10 3.18
CA SER A 76 7.92 -7.42 4.48
C SER A 76 8.97 -6.31 4.52
N ASN A 77 8.57 -5.15 5.04
CA ASN A 77 9.37 -3.94 5.16
C ASN A 77 10.01 -3.43 3.84
N MET A 78 9.59 -3.91 2.66
CA MET A 78 10.29 -3.60 1.39
C MET A 78 10.48 -2.09 1.17
N PHE A 79 9.47 -1.26 1.48
CA PHE A 79 9.53 0.20 1.37
C PHE A 79 9.40 0.92 2.71
N SER A 80 9.60 0.23 3.83
CA SER A 80 9.51 0.86 5.15
C SER A 80 10.61 1.94 5.31
N SER A 81 10.23 3.12 5.78
CA SER A 81 11.09 4.31 5.96
C SER A 81 11.84 4.73 4.69
N SER A 82 11.34 4.33 3.52
CA SER A 82 11.91 4.70 2.22
C SER A 82 11.29 5.98 1.68
N ASN A 83 11.91 6.56 0.64
CA ASN A 83 11.33 7.71 -0.09
C ASN A 83 10.31 7.29 -1.17
N PHE A 84 9.98 6.00 -1.28
CA PHE A 84 9.21 5.47 -2.40
C PHE A 84 7.77 5.99 -2.42
N ASN A 85 7.35 6.55 -3.55
CA ASN A 85 5.99 7.02 -3.81
C ASN A 85 5.68 6.96 -5.32
N GLN A 86 5.97 5.84 -5.96
CA GLN A 86 5.67 5.62 -7.39
C GLN A 86 4.45 4.70 -7.57
N PRO A 87 3.70 4.86 -8.67
CA PRO A 87 2.57 3.99 -9.01
C PRO A 87 3.00 2.53 -9.10
N ILE A 88 2.19 1.65 -8.51
CA ILE A 88 2.35 0.18 -8.45
C ILE A 88 0.99 -0.54 -8.45
N GLU A 89 -0.06 0.14 -8.90
CA GLU A 89 -1.44 -0.36 -8.98
C GLU A 89 -1.57 -1.63 -9.86
N ASN A 90 -0.63 -1.84 -10.78
CA ASN A 90 -0.61 -2.98 -11.72
C ASN A 90 0.12 -4.22 -11.18
N TRP A 91 0.68 -4.17 -9.98
CA TRP A 91 1.37 -5.33 -9.41
C TRP A 91 0.41 -6.47 -9.07
N ASP A 92 0.75 -7.67 -9.54
CA ASP A 92 0.11 -8.90 -9.09
C ASP A 92 0.77 -9.37 -7.79
N VAL A 93 0.09 -9.14 -6.68
CA VAL A 93 0.53 -9.51 -5.33
C VAL A 93 -0.21 -10.73 -4.78
N SER A 94 -0.92 -11.49 -5.62
CA SER A 94 -1.79 -12.58 -5.16
C SER A 94 -1.03 -13.74 -4.50
N ASN A 95 0.28 -13.83 -4.72
CA ASN A 95 1.17 -14.84 -4.10
C ASN A 95 1.87 -14.35 -2.83
N VAL A 96 1.76 -13.05 -2.49
CA VAL A 96 2.44 -12.48 -1.34
C VAL A 96 1.69 -12.81 -0.06
N THR A 97 2.33 -13.57 0.83
CA THR A 97 1.76 -13.95 2.13
C THR A 97 2.22 -13.03 3.26
N ASN A 98 3.34 -12.33 3.09
CA ASN A 98 3.85 -11.39 4.07
C ASN A 98 4.12 -10.02 3.46
N MET A 99 3.32 -9.03 3.86
CA MET A 99 3.45 -7.62 3.51
C MET A 99 3.59 -6.74 4.75
N SER A 100 4.04 -7.31 5.86
CA SER A 100 4.14 -6.56 7.11
C SER A 100 4.99 -5.31 6.91
N GLN A 101 4.48 -4.16 7.36
CA GLN A 101 5.21 -2.89 7.32
C GLN A 101 5.63 -2.42 5.93
N LEU A 102 4.92 -2.84 4.87
CA LEU A 102 5.32 -2.56 3.49
C LEU A 102 5.66 -1.06 3.26
N PHE A 103 4.82 -0.15 3.77
CA PHE A 103 4.98 1.31 3.62
C PHE A 103 5.06 2.04 4.97
N GLN A 104 5.46 1.38 6.05
CA GLN A 104 5.60 2.06 7.35
C GLN A 104 6.72 3.10 7.27
N GLY A 105 6.38 4.37 7.47
CA GLY A 105 7.30 5.51 7.48
C GLY A 105 7.64 6.05 6.09
N SER A 106 6.99 5.53 5.03
CA SER A 106 7.15 6.02 3.66
C SER A 106 6.12 7.12 3.34
N PRO A 107 6.44 8.09 2.46
CA PRO A 107 5.47 9.07 1.97
C PRO A 107 4.46 8.48 0.97
N PHE A 108 4.40 7.16 0.81
CA PHE A 108 3.54 6.45 -0.14
C PHE A 108 2.09 6.94 -0.09
N ASN A 109 1.59 7.38 -1.25
CA ASN A 109 0.24 7.90 -1.46
C ASN A 109 -0.25 7.52 -2.87
N GLN A 110 -0.29 6.23 -3.15
CA GLN A 110 -0.79 5.68 -4.41
C GLN A 110 -1.96 4.74 -4.15
N ASP A 111 -2.82 4.60 -5.15
CA ASP A 111 -3.94 3.66 -5.13
C ASP A 111 -3.44 2.22 -5.28
N ILE A 112 -3.84 1.36 -4.34
CA ILE A 112 -3.54 -0.07 -4.33
C ILE A 112 -4.82 -0.91 -4.16
N SER A 113 -5.99 -0.30 -4.41
CA SER A 113 -7.29 -0.98 -4.30
C SER A 113 -7.50 -2.06 -5.37
N SER A 114 -6.78 -1.98 -6.50
CA SER A 114 -6.78 -2.98 -7.57
C SER A 114 -6.09 -4.30 -7.21
N TRP A 115 -5.30 -4.33 -6.13
CA TRP A 115 -4.55 -5.51 -5.74
C TRP A 115 -5.46 -6.66 -5.31
N THR A 116 -5.14 -7.87 -5.80
CA THR A 116 -5.71 -9.12 -5.29
C THR A 116 -4.77 -9.68 -4.23
N PHE A 117 -5.26 -9.90 -3.02
CA PHE A 117 -4.44 -10.36 -1.90
C PHE A 117 -4.53 -11.87 -1.70
N HIS A 118 -3.41 -12.48 -1.32
CA HIS A 118 -3.41 -13.88 -0.90
C HIS A 118 -4.33 -14.09 0.31
N PRO A 119 -5.11 -15.18 0.41
CA PRO A 119 -5.99 -15.45 1.56
C PRO A 119 -5.25 -15.46 2.91
N ASP A 120 -3.99 -15.91 2.92
CA ASP A 120 -3.12 -15.95 4.11
C ASP A 120 -2.29 -14.68 4.31
N VAL A 121 -2.53 -13.60 3.56
CA VAL A 121 -1.75 -12.36 3.69
C VAL A 121 -1.74 -11.85 5.14
N VAL A 122 -0.57 -11.37 5.55
CA VAL A 122 -0.33 -10.69 6.82
C VAL A 122 0.13 -9.26 6.54
N PHE A 123 -0.64 -8.28 7.02
CA PHE A 123 -0.36 -6.85 6.85
C PHE A 123 0.51 -6.23 7.96
N ASN A 124 0.59 -6.90 9.11
CA ASN A 124 1.28 -6.40 10.30
C ASN A 124 2.08 -7.53 10.95
N SER A 125 3.28 -7.22 11.47
CA SER A 125 4.10 -8.20 12.18
C SER A 125 3.34 -8.79 13.38
N PRO A 126 3.27 -10.13 13.55
CA PRO A 126 2.62 -10.74 14.72
C PRO A 126 3.29 -10.38 16.04
N GLN A 127 4.56 -9.97 16.01
CA GLN A 127 5.36 -9.69 17.21
C GLN A 127 5.35 -8.21 17.65
N ASP A 128 4.80 -7.28 16.85
CA ASP A 128 5.01 -5.85 17.06
C ASP A 128 3.76 -4.97 16.82
N TRP A 129 3.83 -3.72 17.30
CA TRP A 129 2.89 -2.65 16.97
C TRP A 129 3.13 -2.05 15.56
N ALA A 130 3.55 -2.90 14.63
CA ALA A 130 3.87 -2.58 13.26
C ALA A 130 2.63 -2.09 12.49
N PHE A 131 2.77 -1.03 11.71
CA PHE A 131 1.73 -0.49 10.84
C PHE A 131 2.00 -0.90 9.39
N PHE A 132 0.97 -1.13 8.58
CA PHE A 132 1.12 -1.44 7.16
C PHE A 132 1.53 -0.18 6.37
N ILE A 133 0.79 0.92 6.59
CA ILE A 133 1.05 2.26 6.06
C ILE A 133 1.06 3.25 7.23
N THR A 134 2.05 4.14 7.26
CA THR A 134 2.03 5.32 8.14
C THR A 134 2.38 6.55 7.33
N THR A 135 1.38 7.33 6.93
CA THR A 135 1.58 8.61 6.24
C THR A 135 0.50 9.58 6.70
N GLN A 136 0.85 10.86 6.77
CA GLN A 136 -0.08 11.91 7.18
C GLN A 136 -0.92 12.44 6.00
N ASN A 137 -0.59 12.03 4.77
CA ASN A 137 -1.15 12.56 3.54
C ASN A 137 -1.71 11.47 2.63
N TYR A 138 -2.12 10.30 3.17
CA TYR A 138 -2.75 9.28 2.33
C TYR A 138 -4.10 9.82 1.86
N ASN A 139 -4.36 9.72 0.56
CA ASN A 139 -5.62 10.13 -0.02
C ASN A 139 -6.76 9.25 0.53
N SER A 140 -7.76 9.86 1.15
CA SER A 140 -8.88 9.16 1.76
C SER A 140 -9.73 8.39 0.75
N ASN A 141 -9.81 8.84 -0.51
CA ASN A 141 -10.50 8.09 -1.57
C ASN A 141 -9.77 6.78 -1.89
N TYR A 142 -8.42 6.79 -1.91
CA TYR A 142 -7.63 5.56 -2.07
C TYR A 142 -7.82 4.63 -0.88
N TYR A 143 -7.95 5.18 0.33
CA TYR A 143 -8.17 4.36 1.51
C TYR A 143 -9.55 3.70 1.51
N ASP A 144 -10.60 4.45 1.17
CA ASP A 144 -11.95 3.90 1.05
C ASP A 144 -12.04 2.85 -0.06
N ALA A 145 -11.39 3.07 -1.20
CA ALA A 145 -11.28 2.08 -2.27
C ALA A 145 -10.56 0.81 -1.81
N LEU A 146 -9.48 0.95 -1.02
CA LEU A 146 -8.75 -0.18 -0.45
C LEU A 146 -9.62 -0.97 0.54
N LEU A 147 -10.36 -0.28 1.43
CA LEU A 147 -11.30 -0.92 2.35
C LEU A 147 -12.42 -1.65 1.60
N GLN A 148 -12.96 -1.04 0.53
CA GLN A 148 -13.95 -1.66 -0.33
C GLN A 148 -13.39 -2.92 -1.00
N SER A 149 -12.19 -2.85 -1.56
CA SER A 149 -11.51 -4.00 -2.16
C SER A 149 -11.32 -5.16 -1.16
N PHE A 150 -10.93 -4.86 0.09
CA PHE A 150 -10.89 -5.88 1.14
C PHE A 150 -12.28 -6.48 1.45
N SER A 151 -13.33 -5.66 1.46
CA SER A 151 -14.72 -6.07 1.70
C SER A 151 -15.30 -6.87 0.53
N ASP A 152 -14.80 -6.69 -0.69
CA ASP A 152 -15.22 -7.49 -1.85
C ASP A 152 -14.47 -8.83 -1.94
N GLN A 153 -13.23 -8.88 -1.44
CA GLN A 153 -12.40 -10.09 -1.45
C GLN A 153 -12.75 -11.05 -0.29
N ASN A 154 -12.47 -12.35 -0.46
CA ASN A 154 -12.72 -13.36 0.58
C ASN A 154 -11.62 -13.41 1.66
N LEU A 155 -11.33 -12.27 2.28
CA LEU A 155 -10.34 -12.12 3.34
C LEU A 155 -11.04 -12.05 4.70
N THR A 156 -10.67 -12.93 5.62
CA THR A 156 -11.28 -12.99 6.96
C THR A 156 -10.21 -12.98 8.06
N ASN A 157 -10.61 -12.57 9.26
CA ASN A 157 -9.78 -12.62 10.47
C ASN A 157 -8.43 -11.91 10.33
N LYS A 158 -8.40 -10.76 9.65
CA LYS A 158 -7.17 -9.98 9.43
C LYS A 158 -7.00 -8.91 10.50
N ASN A 159 -5.74 -8.68 10.86
CA ASN A 159 -5.33 -7.50 11.59
C ASN A 159 -4.80 -6.48 10.59
N PHE A 160 -5.31 -5.26 10.66
CA PHE A 160 -4.91 -4.17 9.77
C PHE A 160 -4.67 -2.91 10.59
N ARG A 161 -3.40 -2.62 10.87
CA ARG A 161 -2.98 -1.41 11.58
C ARG A 161 -2.42 -0.41 10.60
N VAL A 162 -2.92 0.81 10.63
CA VAL A 162 -2.47 1.95 9.84
C VAL A 162 -2.29 3.16 10.75
N GLN A 163 -1.64 4.22 10.27
CA GLN A 163 -1.52 5.47 11.01
C GLN A 163 -1.63 6.67 10.06
N GLY A 164 -2.49 7.63 10.43
CA GLY A 164 -2.68 8.86 9.65
C GLY A 164 -3.61 8.71 8.45
N LEU A 165 -4.29 7.57 8.33
CA LEU A 165 -5.26 7.31 7.28
C LEU A 165 -6.66 7.68 7.78
N SER A 166 -7.47 8.26 6.90
CA SER A 166 -8.85 8.61 7.22
C SER A 166 -9.80 8.06 6.17
N TYR A 167 -10.96 7.58 6.62
CA TYR A 167 -12.02 7.02 5.77
C TYR A 167 -13.30 7.86 5.90
N CYS A 168 -14.16 7.86 4.88
CA CYS A 168 -15.47 8.49 4.96
C CYS A 168 -16.61 7.51 4.63
N ASN A 169 -16.34 6.46 3.85
CA ASN A 169 -17.26 5.36 3.63
C ASN A 169 -17.17 4.34 4.78
N THR A 170 -18.17 4.35 5.64
CA THR A 170 -18.22 3.42 6.79
C THR A 170 -18.68 2.01 6.40
N SER A 171 -19.31 1.81 5.24
CA SER A 171 -19.94 0.54 4.87
C SER A 171 -18.93 -0.59 4.76
N ALA A 172 -17.89 -0.42 3.93
CA ALA A 172 -16.85 -1.43 3.74
C ALA A 172 -16.10 -1.73 5.04
N ARG A 173 -15.72 -0.68 5.78
CA ARG A 173 -15.05 -0.83 7.08
C ARG A 173 -15.89 -1.60 8.09
N ASN A 174 -17.18 -1.29 8.16
CA ASN A 174 -18.11 -1.96 9.08
C ASN A 174 -18.33 -3.42 8.68
N ASP A 175 -18.41 -3.75 7.39
CA ASP A 175 -18.50 -5.14 6.92
C ASP A 175 -17.26 -5.95 7.32
N LEU A 176 -16.06 -5.40 7.09
CA LEU A 176 -14.80 -6.02 7.48
C LEU A 176 -14.78 -6.39 8.96
N ILE A 177 -15.17 -5.47 9.83
CA ILE A 177 -15.15 -5.66 11.29
C ILE A 177 -16.29 -6.58 11.75
N ASN A 178 -17.52 -6.27 11.37
CA ASN A 178 -18.71 -6.91 11.94
C ASN A 178 -18.99 -8.29 11.33
N ASN A 179 -18.65 -8.50 10.06
CA ASN A 179 -19.00 -9.72 9.33
C ASN A 179 -17.77 -10.59 8.99
N LYS A 180 -16.59 -9.99 8.82
CA LYS A 180 -15.37 -10.71 8.40
C LYS A 180 -14.31 -10.91 9.49
N GLY A 181 -14.58 -10.45 10.71
CA GLY A 181 -13.69 -10.64 11.86
C GLY A 181 -12.40 -9.82 11.80
N TRP A 182 -12.38 -8.73 11.04
CA TRP A 182 -11.20 -7.87 10.97
C TRP A 182 -11.03 -7.03 12.23
N THR A 183 -9.77 -6.80 12.60
CA THR A 183 -9.38 -5.79 13.58
C THR A 183 -8.64 -4.66 12.87
N ILE A 184 -9.29 -3.51 12.69
CA ILE A 184 -8.72 -2.33 12.05
C ILE A 184 -8.40 -1.27 13.11
N ASN A 185 -7.15 -0.79 13.16
CA ASN A 185 -6.70 0.21 14.14
C ASN A 185 -5.90 1.35 13.50
N GLY A 186 -6.04 2.54 14.09
CA GLY A 186 -5.22 3.73 13.81
C GLY A 186 -5.65 4.55 12.59
N ASP A 187 -6.78 4.17 11.97
CA ASP A 187 -7.54 5.01 11.05
C ASP A 187 -8.58 5.86 11.77
N ALA A 188 -9.05 6.93 11.11
CA ALA A 188 -10.06 7.83 11.66
C ALA A 188 -11.18 8.12 10.65
N ILE A 189 -12.41 8.27 11.13
CA ILE A 189 -13.51 8.73 10.28
C ILE A 189 -13.32 10.22 10.00
N ILE A 190 -13.45 10.63 8.73
CA ILE A 190 -13.60 12.04 8.36
C ILE A 190 -15.03 12.43 8.73
N PRO A 191 -15.25 13.35 9.69
CA PRO A 191 -16.60 13.77 10.04
C PRO A 191 -17.30 14.35 8.82
N SER A 192 -18.50 13.88 8.50
CA SER A 192 -19.34 14.52 7.50
C SER A 192 -19.59 15.97 7.91
N SER A 193 -19.10 16.94 7.14
CA SER A 193 -19.45 18.34 7.37
C SER A 193 -20.90 18.55 6.92
N ILE A 194 -21.83 18.63 7.88
CA ILE A 194 -23.21 19.05 7.59
C ILE A 194 -23.69 20.01 8.67
N THR A 195 -23.66 21.31 8.35
CA THR A 195 -24.82 22.19 8.55
C THR A 195 -24.92 23.15 7.36
N PRO A 196 -25.64 22.80 6.28
CA PRO A 196 -26.13 23.78 5.34
C PRO A 196 -27.18 24.65 6.05
N PRO A 197 -27.18 25.98 5.88
CA PRO A 197 -28.33 26.79 6.24
C PRO A 197 -29.45 26.50 5.24
N GLY A 198 -30.43 25.67 5.63
CA GLY A 198 -31.66 25.45 4.86
C GLY A 198 -32.00 23.99 4.58
N ASN A 199 -33.28 23.76 4.26
CA ASN A 199 -33.84 22.45 3.95
C ASN A 199 -33.25 21.91 2.63
N ILE A 200 -32.15 21.16 2.73
CA ILE A 200 -31.57 20.39 1.63
C ILE A 200 -31.67 18.91 1.97
N THR A 201 -32.20 18.11 1.04
CA THR A 201 -32.32 16.65 1.19
C THR A 201 -30.97 16.01 0.86
N ILE A 202 -30.42 15.24 1.80
CA ILE A 202 -29.17 14.49 1.61
C ILE A 202 -29.51 13.21 0.82
N ILE A 203 -28.89 13.02 -0.34
CA ILE A 203 -28.87 11.71 -1.03
C ILE A 203 -27.71 10.85 -0.51
N ALA A 204 -27.86 9.53 -0.62
CA ALA A 204 -26.91 8.55 -0.11
C ALA A 204 -25.50 8.74 -0.69
N ASN A 205 -24.50 8.67 0.21
CA ASN A 205 -23.06 8.81 -0.02
C ASN A 205 -22.59 8.00 -1.26
N GLN A 206 -22.06 8.69 -2.29
CA GLN A 206 -21.54 8.09 -3.53
C GLN A 206 -20.10 7.53 -3.39
N GLY A 207 -19.57 7.42 -2.17
CA GLY A 207 -18.28 6.76 -1.92
C GLY A 207 -17.05 7.66 -2.13
N THR A 208 -17.21 8.99 -2.13
CA THR A 208 -16.10 9.94 -2.15
C THR A 208 -16.07 10.76 -0.85
N CYS A 209 -14.88 11.20 -0.43
CA CYS A 209 -14.70 12.02 0.77
C CYS A 209 -14.83 13.53 0.54
N GLU A 210 -15.47 13.93 -0.56
CA GLU A 210 -15.75 15.33 -0.85
C GLU A 210 -16.99 15.82 -0.08
N ALA A 211 -16.88 17.01 0.50
CA ALA A 211 -18.03 17.71 1.02
C ALA A 211 -18.81 18.28 -0.17
N ILE A 212 -19.82 17.55 -0.65
CA ILE A 212 -21.01 17.95 -1.46
C ILE A 212 -21.28 16.95 -2.59
N ASP A 213 -22.21 16.03 -2.35
CA ASP A 213 -23.10 15.47 -3.39
C ASP A 213 -24.46 16.19 -3.25
N VAL A 214 -24.58 17.40 -3.80
CA VAL A 214 -25.85 18.17 -3.83
C VAL A 214 -26.30 18.27 -5.28
N GLU A 215 -27.38 17.55 -5.62
CA GLU A 215 -28.11 17.81 -6.86
C GLU A 215 -29.10 18.96 -6.59
N LEU A 216 -28.95 20.08 -7.30
CA LEU A 216 -29.94 21.14 -7.27
C LEU A 216 -31.22 20.61 -7.92
N GLY A 217 -32.22 20.29 -7.11
CA GLY A 217 -33.55 19.98 -7.62
C GLY A 217 -34.05 21.12 -8.51
N ASN A 218 -34.45 20.79 -9.75
CA ASN A 218 -35.01 21.76 -10.67
C ASN A 218 -36.16 22.53 -10.02
N PRO A 219 -36.22 23.87 -10.10
CA PRO A 219 -37.33 24.62 -9.58
C PRO A 219 -38.62 24.26 -10.33
N VAL A 220 -39.69 24.06 -9.55
CA VAL A 220 -41.07 23.75 -9.99
C VAL A 220 -41.64 24.86 -10.86
#